data_AF-A0A5C7LSU7-F1
#
_entry.id   AF-A0A5C7LSU7-F1
#
_cell.length_a   1.000
_cell.length_b   1.000
_cell.length_c   1.000
_cell.angle_alpha   90.00
_cell.angle_beta   90.00
_cell.angle_gamma   90.00
#
_symmetry.space_group_name_H-M   'P 1'
#
loop_
_entity.id
_entity.type
_entity.pdbx_description
1 polymer ?
#
loop_
_entity_poly.entity_id
_entity_poly.type
_entity_poly.pdbx_seq_one_letter_code
_entity_poly.pdbx_strand_id
1 'polypeptide(L)' 'MKAMTPSLLRKWMTENDKTAVDIASATKVHPQTVQRYLDGKSVRRIIVDALTRLVSDEKNQNKTAAS' A
#
# COMPACT_ATOMS: atom_id res chain seq x y z
N MET A 1 -13.25 -7.99 -0.13
CA MET A 1 -11.91 -7.60 -0.61
C MET A 1 -10.88 -8.41 0.18
N LYS A 2 -9.93 -9.07 -0.49
CA LYS A 2 -8.85 -9.80 0.21
C LYS A 2 -7.91 -8.76 0.83
N ALA A 3 -7.54 -8.92 2.10
CA ALA A 3 -6.64 -7.98 2.76
C ALA A 3 -5.31 -7.92 2.00
N MET A 4 -4.78 -6.71 1.78
CA MET A 4 -3.41 -6.56 1.31
C MET A 4 -2.49 -7.34 2.24
N THR A 5 -1.47 -8.04 1.74
CA THR A 5 -0.42 -8.66 2.57
C THR A 5 0.90 -7.92 2.37
N PRO A 6 1.88 -8.06 3.28
CA PRO A 6 3.19 -7.42 3.11
C PRO A 6 3.87 -7.76 1.78
N SER A 7 3.80 -9.02 1.35
CA SER A 7 4.38 -9.48 0.08
C SER A 7 3.68 -8.85 -1.14
N LEU A 8 2.35 -8.74 -1.11
CA LEU A 8 1.57 -8.11 -2.18
C LEU A 8 1.85 -6.61 -2.26
N LEU A 9 1.94 -5.93 -1.12
CA LEU A 9 2.29 -4.52 -1.06
C LEU A 9 3.69 -4.29 -1.62
N ARG A 10 4.70 -5.08 -1.18
CA ARG A 10 6.07 -4.96 -1.68
C ARG A 10 6.15 -5.17 -3.19
N LYS A 11 5.46 -6.18 -3.71
CA LYS A 11 5.41 -6.43 -5.16
C LYS A 11 4.81 -5.23 -5.91
N TRP A 12 3.67 -4.72 -5.45
CA TRP A 12 3.02 -3.57 -6.07
C TRP A 12 3.88 -2.30 -6.00
N MET A 13 4.59 -2.08 -4.89
CA MET A 13 5.54 -0.97 -4.75
C MET A 13 6.65 -1.05 -5.80
N THR A 14 7.24 -2.22 -6.02
CA THR A 14 8.25 -2.44 -7.07
C THR A 14 7.68 -2.23 -8.47
N GLU A 15 6.46 -2.70 -8.75
CA GLU A 15 5.82 -2.55 -10.06
C GLU A 15 5.47 -1.09 -10.42
N ASN A 16 5.29 -0.22 -9.42
CA ASN A 16 4.87 1.18 -9.60
C ASN A 16 5.96 2.18 -9.18
N ASP A 17 7.18 1.72 -8.95
CA ASP A 17 8.33 2.51 -8.46
C ASP A 17 7.99 3.39 -7.23
N LYS A 18 7.24 2.82 -6.28
CA LYS A 18 6.81 3.51 -5.04
C LYS A 18 7.71 3.11 -3.87
N THR A 19 8.07 4.09 -3.05
CA THR A 19 8.78 3.87 -1.79
C THR A 19 7.82 3.86 -0.59
N ALA A 20 8.28 3.39 0.57
CA ALA A 20 7.47 3.42 1.80
C ALA A 20 7.05 4.86 2.20
N VAL A 21 7.82 5.86 1.79
CA VAL A 21 7.51 7.29 2.00
C VAL A 21 6.34 7.73 1.11
N ASP A 22 6.28 7.27 -0.14
CA ASP A 22 5.17 7.57 -1.05
C ASP A 22 3.86 6.99 -0.52
N ILE A 23 3.92 5.74 -0.02
CA ILE A 23 2.77 5.07 0.59
C ILE A 23 2.31 5.81 1.84
N ALA A 24 3.26 6.19 2.69
CA ALA A 24 3.02 6.93 3.91
C ALA A 24 2.32 8.27 3.64
N SER A 25 2.81 9.00 2.63
CA SER A 25 2.21 10.25 2.17
C SER A 25 0.77 10.04 1.71
N ALA A 26 0.52 9.06 0.86
CA ALA A 26 -0.81 8.80 0.30
C ALA A 26 -1.82 8.27 1.33
N THR A 27 -1.38 7.51 2.34
CA THR A 27 -2.24 6.93 3.37
C THR A 27 -2.29 7.72 4.67
N LYS A 28 -1.54 8.83 4.78
CA LYS A 28 -1.38 9.62 6.01
C LYS A 28 -0.90 8.79 7.21
N VAL A 29 -0.12 7.74 6.96
CA VAL A 29 0.52 6.94 8.02
C VAL A 29 2.01 7.26 8.06
N HIS A 30 2.65 7.08 9.22
CA HIS A 30 4.09 7.31 9.33
C HIS A 30 4.90 6.29 8.48
N PRO A 31 6.00 6.67 7.79
CA PRO A 31 6.80 5.75 6.97
C PRO A 31 7.29 4.52 7.74
N GLN A 32 7.68 4.71 9.00
CA GLN A 32 8.10 3.60 9.88
C GLN A 32 6.96 2.57 10.10
N THR A 33 5.71 3.01 10.07
CA THR A 33 4.54 2.13 10.21
C THR A 33 4.36 1.28 8.95
N VAL A 34 4.58 1.85 7.77
CA VAL A 34 4.61 1.09 6.50
C VAL A 34 5.74 0.07 6.52
N GLN A 35 6.92 0.46 7.00
CA GLN A 35 8.07 -0.45 7.10
C GLN A 35 7.80 -1.62 8.07
N ARG A 36 7.23 -1.34 9.25
CA ARG A 36 6.82 -2.39 10.20
C ARG A 36 5.85 -3.38 9.56
N TYR A 37 4.89 -2.88 8.79
CA TYR A 37 3.96 -3.73 8.07
C TYR A 37 4.67 -4.60 7.02
N LEU A 38 5.57 -4.02 6.23
CA LEU A 38 6.37 -4.73 5.24
C LEU A 38 7.29 -5.80 5.86
N ASP A 39 7.78 -5.56 7.07
CA ASP A 39 8.60 -6.50 7.84
C ASP A 39 7.77 -7.62 8.49
N GLY A 40 6.45 -7.66 8.26
CA GLY A 40 5.54 -8.65 8.83
C GLY A 40 5.23 -8.42 10.32
N LYS A 41 5.57 -7.25 10.87
CA LYS A 41 5.22 -6.90 12.25
C LYS A 41 3.74 -6.54 12.34
N SER A 42 3.13 -6.89 13.48
CA SER A 42 1.74 -6.54 13.76
C SER A 42 1.53 -5.03 13.70
N VAL A 43 0.59 -4.61 12.87
CA VAL A 43 0.12 -3.23 12.76
C VAL A 43 -1.39 -3.17 13.00
N ARG A 44 -1.89 -1.99 13.35
CA ARG A 44 -3.34 -1.79 13.53
C ARG A 44 -4.08 -2.09 12.21
N ARG A 45 -5.25 -2.72 12.31
CA ARG A 45 -6.11 -3.04 11.16
C ARG A 45 -6.42 -1.84 10.26
N ILE A 46 -6.57 -0.65 10.84
CA ILE A 46 -6.78 0.61 10.09
C ILE A 46 -5.67 0.90 9.07
N ILE A 47 -4.42 0.49 9.35
CA ILE A 47 -3.29 0.65 8.43
C ILE A 47 -3.44 -0.33 7.27
N VAL A 48 -3.79 -1.59 7.55
CA VAL A 48 -4.02 -2.60 6.51
C VAL A 48 -5.16 -2.18 5.57
N ASP A 49 -6.24 -1.61 6.12
CA ASP A 49 -7.36 -1.11 5.34
C ASP A 49 -6.96 0.10 4.48
N ALA A 50 -6.17 1.04 5.02
CA ALA A 50 -5.67 2.20 4.27
C ALA A 50 -4.76 1.76 3.10
N LEU A 51 -3.85 0.82 3.33
CA LEU A 51 -2.98 0.26 2.30
C LEU A 51 -3.77 -0.50 1.23
N THR A 52 -4.78 -1.27 1.64
CA THR A 52 -5.66 -2.00 0.71
C THR A 52 -6.44 -1.04 -0.18
N ARG A 53 -6.96 0.06 0.38
CA ARG A 53 -7.69 1.10 -0.37
C ARG A 53 -6.78 1.80 -1.36
N LEU A 54 -5.60 2.28 -0.92
CA LEU A 54 -4.63 2.96 -1.80
C LEU A 54 -4.34 2.16 -3.08
N VAL A 55 -3.96 0.89 -2.91
CA VAL A 55 -3.61 0.04 -4.06
C VAL A 55 -4.83 -0.28 -4.93
N SER A 56 -6.02 -0.39 -4.33
CA SER A 56 -7.25 -0.61 -5.10
C SER A 56 -7.62 0.63 -5.92
N ASP A 57 -7.48 1.83 -5.36
CA ASP A 57 -7.71 3.11 -6.06
C ASP A 57 -6.69 3.33 -7.18
N GLU A 58 -5.38 3.15 -6.92
CA GLU A 58 -4.36 3.33 -7.97
C GLU A 58 -4.52 2.29 -9.09
N LYS A 59 -4.89 1.04 -8.79
CA LYS A 59 -5.23 0.05 -9.82
C LYS A 59 -6.45 0.47 -10.65
N ASN A 60 -7.44 1.09 -10.03
CA ASN A 60 -8.61 1.58 -10.75
C ASN A 60 -8.24 2.77 -11.66
N GLN A 61 -7.43 3.71 -11.17
CA GLN A 61 -6.99 4.87 -11.98
C GLN A 61 -6.10 4.47 -13.15
N ASN A 62 -5.18 3.52 -12.97
CA ASN A 62 -4.34 3.05 -14.08
C ASN A 62 -5.15 2.33 -15.17
N LYS A 63 -6.27 1.71 -14.80
CA LYS A 63 -7.19 1.08 -15.77
C LYS A 63 -7.96 2.11 -16.59
N THR A 64 -8.38 3.22 -15.97
CA THR A 64 -9.09 4.31 -16.66
C THR A 64 -8.16 5.14 -17.55
N ALA A 65 -6.88 5.27 -17.20
CA ALA A 65 -5.90 6.00 -18.01
C ALA A 65 -5.43 5.24 -19.27
N ALA A 66 -5.65 3.91 -19.31
CA ALA A 66 -5.30 3.05 -20.44
C ALA A 66 -6.49 2.73 -21.38
N SER A 67 -7.64 3.39 -21.18
CA SER A 67 -8.84 3.28 -22.03
C SER A 67 -9.04 4.57 -22.83
#